data_AF-A0A9C7UZV5-F1
#
_entry.id   AF-A0A9C7UZV5-F1
#
_cell.length_a   1.000
_cell.length_b   1.000
_cell.length_c   1.000
_cell.angle_alpha   90.00
_cell.angle_beta   90.00
_cell.angle_gamma   90.00
#
_symmetry.space_group_name_H-M   'P 1'
#
loop_
_entity.id
_entity.type
_entity.pdbx_description
1 polymer ?
#
loop_
_entity_poly.entity_id
_entity_poly.type
_entity_poly.pdbx_seq_one_letter_code
_entity_poly.pdbx_strand_id
1 'polypeptide(L)'
;MKKYIRAYKLFLGELPCKQALYSLVIVAILCVMFCVEYILGGGSDFVMGLFHGIAAMIGSIAPLWSIPLLIALYNTCSPETPGYKFFRCIPDGRMQFSRAIVTGNTFVAITSIALLFLAYMLFRLADYDISGVLLGILIMPIATGFVNFAVFIKRNTARMVLMILIMTIPGFTSGFMVGLSEDEGLTLEDMVANNCLPFFIILAAGLVFFAVSVIMAVKYARKKWGVDKCAD
;
A
#
# COMPACT_ATOMS: atom_id res chain seq x y z
N MET A 1 -3.35 8.42 21.08
CA MET A 1 -2.41 8.33 19.94
C MET A 1 -0.94 8.61 20.25
N LYS A 2 -0.58 9.56 21.14
CA LYS A 2 0.83 9.92 21.43
C LYS A 2 1.76 8.72 21.74
N LYS A 3 1.30 7.75 22.55
CA LYS A 3 2.06 6.53 22.89
C LYS A 3 2.26 5.55 21.72
N TYR A 4 1.36 5.56 20.73
CA TYR A 4 1.40 4.72 19.55
C TYR A 4 2.41 5.27 18.54
N ILE A 5 2.34 6.57 18.27
CA ILE A 5 3.28 7.28 17.40
C ILE A 5 4.71 7.20 17.96
N ARG A 6 4.90 7.38 19.27
CA ARG A 6 6.23 7.23 19.89
C ARG A 6 6.79 5.81 19.70
N ALA A 7 5.97 4.78 19.88
CA ALA A 7 6.39 3.41 19.67
C ALA A 7 6.73 3.14 18.20
N TYR A 8 5.99 3.72 17.25
CA TYR A 8 6.30 3.60 15.83
C TYR A 8 7.61 4.30 15.43
N LYS A 9 7.86 5.51 15.94
CA LYS A 9 9.12 6.26 15.75
C LYS A 9 10.33 5.55 16.34
N LEU A 10 10.15 4.72 17.37
CA LEU A 10 11.22 3.92 17.95
C LEU A 10 11.84 2.93 16.95
N PHE A 11 11.02 2.36 16.06
CA PHE A 11 11.46 1.35 15.10
C PHE A 11 11.86 1.94 13.75
N LEU A 12 11.19 3.01 13.30
CA LEU A 12 11.39 3.59 11.96
C LEU A 12 11.94 5.01 11.97
N GLY A 13 12.18 5.60 13.14
CA GLY A 13 12.63 6.99 13.26
C GLY A 13 11.64 7.97 12.63
N GLU A 14 12.17 8.97 11.93
CA GLU A 14 11.38 9.97 11.19
C GLU A 14 11.06 9.55 9.74
N LEU A 15 11.52 8.36 9.31
CA LEU A 15 11.36 7.86 7.96
C LEU A 15 9.89 7.88 7.47
N PRO A 16 8.87 7.49 8.27
CA PRO A 16 7.48 7.53 7.82
C PRO A 16 6.97 8.94 7.49
N CYS A 17 7.40 9.95 8.26
CA CYS A 17 7.03 11.35 8.02
C CYS A 17 7.70 11.89 6.75
N LYS A 18 8.98 11.54 6.53
CA LYS A 18 9.70 11.92 5.30
C LYS A 18 9.12 11.22 4.07
N GLN A 19 8.75 9.94 4.18
CA GLN A 19 8.09 9.23 3.09
C GLN A 19 6.71 9.80 2.77
N ALA A 20 5.89 10.15 3.77
CA ALA A 20 4.62 10.84 3.53
C ALA A 20 4.81 12.11 2.68
N LEU A 21 5.84 12.90 3.01
CA LEU A 21 6.20 14.10 2.26
C LEU A 21 6.63 13.76 0.83
N TYR A 22 7.50 12.76 0.64
CA TYR A 22 7.92 12.34 -0.70
C TYR A 22 6.76 11.81 -1.55
N SER A 23 5.80 11.08 -0.96
CA SER A 23 4.59 10.65 -1.65
C SER A 23 3.79 11.83 -2.17
N LEU A 24 3.59 12.86 -1.34
CA LEU A 24 2.87 14.07 -1.73
C LEU A 24 3.60 14.84 -2.83
N VAL A 25 4.94 14.91 -2.77
CA VAL A 25 5.76 15.53 -3.82
C VAL A 25 5.65 14.77 -5.15
N ILE A 26 5.73 13.43 -5.13
CA ILE A 26 5.58 12.61 -6.34
C ILE A 26 4.19 12.81 -6.95
N VAL A 27 3.13 12.81 -6.14
CA VAL A 27 1.79 13.07 -6.67
C VAL A 27 1.67 14.50 -7.21
N ALA A 28 2.23 15.51 -6.55
CA ALA A 28 2.23 16.87 -7.07
C ALA A 28 2.95 16.97 -8.43
N ILE A 29 4.07 16.26 -8.62
CA ILE A 29 4.78 16.18 -9.91
C ILE A 29 3.88 15.52 -10.97
N LEU A 30 3.22 14.42 -10.63
CA LEU A 30 2.28 13.74 -11.54
C LEU A 30 1.12 14.67 -11.92
N CYS A 31 0.53 15.41 -10.98
CA CYS A 31 -0.50 16.41 -11.26
C CYS A 31 0.00 17.45 -12.28
N VAL A 32 1.22 17.96 -12.09
CA VAL A 32 1.81 18.95 -13.01
C VAL A 32 2.01 18.35 -14.39
N MET A 33 2.48 17.10 -14.49
CA MET A 33 2.64 16.42 -15.78
C MET A 33 1.31 16.26 -16.53
N PHE A 34 0.24 15.83 -15.84
CA PHE A 34 -1.10 15.72 -16.42
C PHE A 34 -1.69 17.08 -16.82
N CYS A 35 -1.48 18.13 -16.00
CA CYS A 35 -1.92 19.48 -16.38
C CYS A 35 -1.17 20.02 -17.60
N VAL A 36 0.13 19.75 -17.72
CA VAL A 36 0.94 20.13 -18.88
C VAL A 36 0.46 19.41 -20.14
N GLU A 37 0.13 18.13 -20.05
CA GLU A 37 -0.47 17.36 -21.16
C GLU A 37 -1.81 17.96 -21.59
N TYR A 38 -2.74 18.19 -20.65
CA TYR A 38 -4.05 18.78 -20.92
C TYR A 38 -3.95 20.15 -21.62
N ILE A 39 -3.00 20.99 -21.18
CA ILE A 39 -2.79 22.33 -21.76
C ILE A 39 -2.13 22.25 -23.13
N LEU A 40 -1.22 21.29 -23.34
CA LEU A 40 -0.49 21.16 -24.60
C LEU A 40 -1.30 20.46 -25.69
N GLY A 41 -2.40 19.77 -25.36
CA GLY A 41 -3.59 19.50 -26.19
C GLY A 41 -3.40 18.91 -27.60
N GLY A 42 -2.19 18.54 -27.99
CA GLY A 42 -1.82 18.18 -29.37
C GLY A 42 -0.73 17.13 -29.44
N GLY A 43 -0.67 16.23 -28.44
CA GLY A 43 0.21 15.06 -28.49
C GLY A 43 -0.25 14.05 -29.54
N SER A 44 0.70 13.34 -30.15
CA SER A 44 0.38 12.19 -31.01
C SER A 44 -0.34 11.09 -30.23
N ASP A 45 -1.10 10.22 -30.91
CA ASP A 45 -1.83 9.08 -30.30
C ASP A 45 -0.94 8.23 -29.37
N PHE A 46 0.35 8.13 -29.70
CA PHE A 46 1.35 7.47 -28.86
C PHE A 46 1.51 8.13 -27.47
N VAL A 47 1.56 9.46 -27.41
CA VAL A 47 1.71 10.21 -26.15
C VAL A 47 0.45 10.03 -25.31
N MET A 48 -0.73 10.16 -25.92
CA MET A 48 -2.02 9.98 -25.24
C MET A 48 -2.19 8.56 -24.70
N GLY A 49 -1.81 7.54 -25.47
CA GLY A 49 -1.83 6.14 -25.03
C GLY A 49 -0.85 5.85 -23.89
N LEU A 50 0.35 6.47 -23.93
CA LEU A 50 1.32 6.35 -22.85
C LEU A 50 0.79 6.94 -21.53
N PHE A 51 0.15 8.12 -21.58
CA PHE A 51 -0.43 8.75 -20.39
C PHE A 51 -1.62 7.98 -19.84
N HIS A 52 -2.49 7.42 -20.69
CA HIS A 52 -3.57 6.52 -20.25
C HIS A 52 -3.03 5.28 -19.53
N GLY A 53 -1.98 4.65 -20.08
CA GLY A 53 -1.34 3.50 -19.45
C GLY A 53 -0.71 3.84 -18.08
N ILE A 54 -0.02 4.98 -18.01
CA ILE A 54 0.57 5.48 -16.75
C ILE A 54 -0.53 5.81 -15.73
N ALA A 55 -1.61 6.47 -16.14
CA ALA A 55 -2.75 6.78 -15.29
C ALA A 55 -3.33 5.49 -14.70
N ALA A 56 -3.76 4.54 -15.54
CA ALA A 56 -4.33 3.28 -15.07
C ALA A 56 -3.43 2.52 -14.07
N MET A 57 -2.12 2.54 -14.27
CA MET A 57 -1.14 1.96 -13.35
C MET A 57 -1.03 2.76 -12.04
N ILE A 58 -1.06 4.09 -12.08
CA ILE A 58 -1.04 4.94 -10.88
C ILE A 58 -2.28 4.68 -10.03
N GLY A 59 -3.46 4.57 -10.63
CA GLY A 59 -4.72 4.33 -9.90
C GLY A 59 -4.68 3.07 -9.04
N SER A 60 -4.03 2.00 -9.52
CA SER A 60 -3.93 0.72 -8.83
C SER A 60 -2.77 0.64 -7.84
N ILE A 61 -1.64 1.30 -8.13
CA ILE A 61 -0.41 1.24 -7.33
C ILE A 61 -0.33 2.33 -6.25
N ALA A 62 -0.88 3.52 -6.48
CA ALA A 62 -0.87 4.63 -5.54
C ALA A 62 -1.28 4.22 -4.10
N PRO A 63 -2.37 3.45 -3.86
CA PRO A 63 -2.71 3.01 -2.51
C PRO A 63 -1.65 2.14 -1.84
N LEU A 64 -0.76 1.48 -2.58
CA LEU A 64 0.21 0.53 -2.04
C LEU A 64 1.49 1.22 -1.56
N TRP A 65 1.67 2.51 -1.87
CA TRP A 65 2.92 3.24 -1.66
C TRP A 65 3.45 3.23 -0.21
N SER A 66 2.57 3.17 0.78
CA SER A 66 2.93 3.15 2.20
C SER A 66 3.25 1.76 2.77
N ILE A 67 2.95 0.69 2.02
CA ILE A 67 3.20 -0.70 2.43
C ILE A 67 4.68 -0.99 2.76
N PRO A 68 5.69 -0.45 2.04
CA PRO A 68 7.12 -0.60 2.37
C PRO A 68 7.50 -0.21 3.80
N LEU A 69 6.77 0.71 4.45
CA LEU A 69 7.01 1.07 5.85
C LEU A 69 6.59 -0.02 6.81
N LEU A 70 5.44 -0.64 6.55
CA LEU A 70 4.93 -1.74 7.36
C LEU A 70 5.86 -2.96 7.25
N ILE A 71 6.41 -3.16 6.07
CA ILE A 71 7.46 -4.12 5.77
C ILE A 71 8.73 -3.83 6.57
N ALA A 72 9.24 -2.59 6.51
CA ALA A 72 10.44 -2.20 7.24
C ALA A 72 10.27 -2.46 8.74
N LEU A 73 9.07 -2.18 9.27
CA LEU A 73 8.70 -2.52 10.64
C LEU A 73 8.77 -4.04 10.89
N TYR A 74 8.26 -4.89 10.01
CA TYR A 74 8.38 -6.34 10.19
C TYR A 74 9.80 -6.88 10.02
N ASN A 75 10.64 -6.18 9.26
CA ASN A 75 12.06 -6.53 9.14
C ASN A 75 12.85 -6.24 10.41
N THR A 76 12.41 -5.32 11.28
CA THR A 76 13.04 -5.20 12.61
C THR A 76 12.90 -6.49 13.41
N CYS A 77 11.95 -7.36 13.06
CA CYS A 77 11.75 -8.68 13.68
C CYS A 77 12.52 -9.84 13.07
N SER A 78 13.28 -9.61 12.01
CA SER A 78 14.09 -10.66 11.39
C SER A 78 15.46 -10.77 12.06
N PRO A 79 15.91 -11.97 12.47
CA PRO A 79 17.27 -12.19 12.95
C PRO A 79 18.36 -11.78 11.95
N GLU A 80 18.01 -11.76 10.66
CA GLU A 80 18.92 -11.39 9.56
C GLU A 80 19.11 -9.87 9.43
N THR A 81 18.30 -9.05 10.10
CA THR A 81 18.37 -7.58 10.00
C THR A 81 19.43 -7.00 10.95
N PRO A 82 20.35 -6.15 10.46
CA PRO A 82 21.25 -5.39 11.31
C PRO A 82 20.46 -4.57 12.34
N GLY A 83 20.74 -4.76 13.63
CA GLY A 83 20.00 -4.10 14.72
C GLY A 83 18.86 -4.94 15.34
N TYR A 84 18.59 -6.15 14.85
CA TYR A 84 17.59 -7.07 15.45
C TYR A 84 17.78 -7.25 16.97
N LYS A 85 19.02 -7.42 17.43
CA LYS A 85 19.35 -7.53 18.87
C LYS A 85 18.94 -6.27 19.64
N PHE A 86 19.25 -5.09 19.10
CA PHE A 86 18.87 -3.81 19.71
C PHE A 86 17.35 -3.68 19.87
N PHE A 87 16.59 -3.94 18.80
CA PHE A 87 15.13 -3.82 18.83
C PHE A 87 14.43 -4.81 19.77
N ARG A 88 15.07 -5.97 20.02
CA ARG A 88 14.61 -6.98 20.98
C ARG A 88 14.82 -6.58 22.44
N CYS A 89 15.83 -5.76 22.72
CA CYS A 89 16.20 -5.34 24.09
C CYS A 89 15.42 -4.12 24.58
N ILE A 90 14.47 -3.63 23.79
CA ILE A 90 13.67 -2.45 24.13
C ILE A 90 12.78 -2.75 25.34
N PRO A 91 12.76 -1.87 26.37
CA PRO A 91 11.86 -2.00 27.51
C PRO A 91 10.40 -2.10 27.06
N ASP A 92 9.64 -3.05 27.61
CA ASP A 92 8.27 -3.35 27.16
C ASP A 92 8.14 -3.62 25.65
N GLY A 93 9.19 -4.17 25.02
CA GLY A 93 9.28 -4.34 23.57
C GLY A 93 8.04 -4.98 22.95
N ARG A 94 7.43 -5.98 23.62
CA ARG A 94 6.17 -6.64 23.19
C ARG A 94 5.05 -5.63 22.94
N MET A 95 4.86 -4.73 23.90
CA MET A 95 3.81 -3.74 23.88
C MET A 95 4.17 -2.60 22.93
N GLN A 96 5.45 -2.20 22.87
CA GLN A 96 5.94 -1.20 21.92
C GLN A 96 5.77 -1.65 20.47
N PHE A 97 6.19 -2.87 20.14
CA PHE A 97 6.08 -3.42 18.80
C PHE A 97 4.62 -3.64 18.39
N SER A 98 3.77 -4.14 19.28
CA SER A 98 2.31 -4.23 19.04
C SER A 98 1.69 -2.88 18.69
N ARG A 99 2.08 -1.81 19.41
CA ARG A 99 1.60 -0.45 19.13
C ARG A 99 2.14 0.05 17.80
N ALA A 100 3.39 -0.27 17.47
CA ALA A 100 3.98 0.09 16.19
C ALA A 100 3.26 -0.59 15.01
N ILE A 101 2.87 -1.86 15.13
CA ILE A 101 2.07 -2.57 14.11
C ILE A 101 0.73 -1.88 13.85
N VAL A 102 0.00 -1.57 14.92
CA VAL A 102 -1.28 -0.86 14.82
C VAL A 102 -1.07 0.49 14.15
N THR A 103 -0.06 1.25 14.59
CA THR A 103 0.24 2.58 14.03
C THR A 103 0.64 2.50 12.56
N GLY A 104 1.47 1.53 12.18
CA GLY A 104 1.89 1.33 10.79
C GLY A 104 0.72 0.98 9.87
N ASN A 105 -0.16 0.08 10.30
CA ASN A 105 -1.38 -0.25 9.56
C ASN A 105 -2.34 0.94 9.46
N THR A 106 -2.52 1.71 10.54
CA THR A 106 -3.32 2.95 10.51
C THR A 106 -2.71 3.98 9.57
N PHE A 107 -1.39 4.13 9.58
CA PHE A 107 -0.68 5.04 8.69
C PHE A 107 -0.91 4.63 7.24
N VAL A 108 -0.69 3.35 6.91
CA VAL A 108 -0.97 2.79 5.57
C VAL A 108 -2.40 3.09 5.16
N ALA A 109 -3.39 2.77 6.00
CA ALA A 109 -4.80 3.04 5.67
C ALA A 109 -5.07 4.51 5.34
N ILE A 110 -4.59 5.44 6.18
CA ILE A 110 -4.81 6.88 5.97
C ILE A 110 -4.12 7.36 4.69
N THR A 111 -2.86 6.98 4.46
CA THR A 111 -2.12 7.42 3.27
C THR A 111 -2.70 6.81 2.01
N SER A 112 -3.09 5.54 2.02
CA SER A 112 -3.73 4.90 0.86
C SER A 112 -5.06 5.56 0.51
N ILE A 113 -5.90 5.86 1.50
CA ILE A 113 -7.17 6.57 1.27
C ILE A 113 -6.92 7.95 0.68
N ALA A 114 -5.95 8.70 1.23
CA ALA A 114 -5.61 10.02 0.70
C ALA A 114 -5.09 9.96 -0.74
N LEU A 115 -4.23 8.98 -1.07
CA LEU A 115 -3.69 8.79 -2.41
C LEU A 115 -4.75 8.33 -3.41
N LEU A 116 -5.67 7.44 -3.00
CA LEU A 116 -6.81 7.02 -3.82
C LEU A 116 -7.76 8.18 -4.11
N PHE A 117 -8.05 9.00 -3.10
CA PHE A 117 -8.89 10.19 -3.28
C PHE A 117 -8.25 11.18 -4.25
N LEU A 118 -6.94 11.41 -4.11
CA LEU A 118 -6.20 12.31 -4.99
C LEU A 118 -6.14 11.76 -6.43
N ALA A 119 -5.90 10.46 -6.60
CA ALA A 119 -5.97 9.80 -7.91
C ALA A 119 -7.37 9.92 -8.53
N TYR A 120 -8.44 9.66 -7.76
CA TYR A 120 -9.81 9.84 -8.23
C TYR A 120 -10.07 11.27 -8.75
N MET A 121 -9.68 12.28 -7.97
CA MET A 121 -9.87 13.69 -8.35
C MET A 121 -9.12 14.03 -9.64
N LEU A 122 -7.87 13.56 -9.79
CA LEU A 122 -7.08 13.81 -10.99
C LEU A 122 -7.69 13.18 -12.24
N PHE A 123 -8.16 11.94 -12.13
CA PHE A 123 -8.71 11.21 -13.26
C PHE A 123 -10.05 11.82 -13.68
N ARG A 124 -10.89 12.22 -12.72
CA ARG A 124 -12.13 12.94 -13.02
C ARG A 124 -11.89 14.33 -13.61
N LEU A 125 -10.84 15.04 -13.21
CA LEU A 125 -10.46 16.32 -13.83
C LEU A 125 -9.96 16.16 -15.28
N ALA A 126 -9.33 15.02 -15.59
CA ALA A 126 -8.79 14.71 -16.90
C ALA A 126 -9.75 13.90 -17.80
N ASP A 127 -10.97 13.61 -17.32
CA ASP A 127 -11.97 12.77 -17.98
C ASP A 127 -11.46 11.35 -18.34
N TYR A 128 -10.64 10.78 -17.46
CA TYR A 128 -10.10 9.42 -17.60
C TYR A 128 -10.94 8.39 -16.84
N ASP A 129 -10.94 7.16 -17.35
CA ASP A 129 -11.55 5.97 -16.73
C ASP A 129 -11.00 5.74 -15.31
N ILE A 130 -11.90 5.55 -14.34
CA ILE A 130 -11.51 5.34 -12.93
C ILE A 130 -11.32 3.87 -12.54
N SER A 131 -11.32 2.94 -13.50
CA SER A 131 -11.17 1.49 -13.23
C SER A 131 -9.88 1.18 -12.45
N GLY A 132 -8.79 1.88 -12.74
CA GLY A 132 -7.54 1.76 -11.99
C GLY A 132 -7.70 2.11 -10.51
N VAL A 133 -8.45 3.18 -10.19
CA VAL A 133 -8.74 3.61 -8.82
C VAL A 133 -9.64 2.61 -8.10
N LEU A 134 -10.68 2.11 -8.79
CA LEU A 134 -11.58 1.07 -8.27
C LEU A 134 -10.82 -0.22 -7.95
N LEU A 135 -9.92 -0.63 -8.83
CA LEU A 135 -9.04 -1.77 -8.61
C LEU A 135 -8.12 -1.53 -7.41
N GLY A 136 -7.56 -0.32 -7.28
CA GLY A 136 -6.78 0.10 -6.12
C GLY A 136 -7.53 -0.03 -4.79
N ILE A 137 -8.82 0.35 -4.76
CA ILE A 137 -9.71 0.19 -3.59
C ILE A 137 -9.85 -1.28 -3.19
N LEU A 138 -10.02 -2.19 -4.16
CA LEU A 138 -10.17 -3.63 -3.89
C LEU A 138 -8.86 -4.27 -3.41
N ILE A 139 -7.75 -3.93 -4.05
CA ILE A 139 -6.46 -4.58 -3.80
C ILE A 139 -5.82 -4.10 -2.50
N MET A 140 -5.96 -2.81 -2.15
CA MET A 140 -5.32 -2.21 -0.98
C MET A 140 -5.48 -3.03 0.32
N PRO A 141 -6.71 -3.42 0.76
CA PRO A 141 -6.86 -4.17 2.00
C PRO A 141 -6.31 -5.60 1.89
N ILE A 142 -6.40 -6.21 0.71
CA ILE A 142 -5.86 -7.56 0.45
C ILE A 142 -4.32 -7.53 0.52
N ALA A 143 -3.68 -6.61 -0.21
CA ALA A 143 -2.24 -6.43 -0.23
C ALA A 143 -1.67 -6.14 1.16
N THR A 144 -2.30 -5.21 1.89
CA THR A 144 -1.89 -4.88 3.27
C THR A 144 -2.09 -6.09 4.19
N GLY A 145 -3.15 -6.86 3.98
CA GLY A 145 -3.40 -8.11 4.69
C GLY A 145 -2.28 -9.13 4.51
N PHE A 146 -1.82 -9.35 3.27
CA PHE A 146 -0.67 -10.22 2.99
C PHE A 146 0.63 -9.70 3.64
N VAL A 147 0.85 -8.38 3.65
CA VAL A 147 2.03 -7.79 4.32
C VAL A 147 2.00 -8.03 5.83
N ASN A 148 0.82 -8.00 6.47
CA ASN A 148 0.71 -8.37 7.88
C ASN A 148 1.15 -9.82 8.14
N PHE A 149 1.05 -10.72 7.16
CA PHE A 149 1.60 -12.08 7.27
C PHE A 149 3.12 -12.15 7.17
N ALA A 150 3.80 -11.11 6.66
CA ALA A 150 5.26 -11.09 6.56
C ALA A 150 5.94 -11.25 7.93
N VAL A 151 5.27 -10.86 9.03
CA VAL A 151 5.78 -11.05 10.40
C VAL A 151 6.00 -12.52 10.77
N PHE A 152 5.26 -13.45 10.15
CA PHE A 152 5.38 -14.89 10.39
C PHE A 152 6.49 -15.53 9.55
N ILE A 153 6.83 -14.94 8.42
CA ILE A 153 7.86 -15.45 7.51
C ILE A 153 9.23 -15.25 8.16
N LYS A 154 10.04 -16.31 8.29
CA LYS A 154 11.36 -16.20 8.94
C LYS A 154 12.48 -15.73 8.01
N ARG A 155 12.41 -16.09 6.72
CA ARG A 155 13.44 -15.80 5.71
C ARG A 155 13.21 -14.43 5.07
N ASN A 156 14.23 -13.57 5.01
CA ASN A 156 14.09 -12.27 4.34
C ASN A 156 13.83 -12.41 2.84
N THR A 157 14.40 -13.42 2.17
CA THR A 157 14.17 -13.66 0.74
C THR A 157 12.70 -13.92 0.42
N ALA A 158 12.03 -14.77 1.21
CA ALA A 158 10.60 -15.05 1.05
C ALA A 158 9.74 -13.80 1.32
N ARG A 159 10.13 -12.96 2.28
CA ARG A 159 9.48 -11.66 2.51
C ARG A 159 9.66 -10.75 1.30
N MET A 160 10.86 -10.63 0.74
CA MET A 160 11.11 -9.80 -0.44
C MET A 160 10.32 -10.29 -1.67
N VAL A 161 10.26 -11.59 -1.91
CA VAL A 161 9.46 -12.15 -3.02
C VAL A 161 7.99 -11.82 -2.86
N LEU A 162 7.43 -11.98 -1.65
CA LEU A 162 6.05 -11.58 -1.35
C LEU A 162 5.80 -10.11 -1.70
N MET A 163 6.77 -9.23 -1.45
CA MET A 163 6.64 -7.79 -1.72
C MET A 163 6.70 -7.46 -3.21
N ILE A 164 7.61 -8.10 -3.94
CA ILE A 164 7.68 -7.95 -5.40
C ILE A 164 6.32 -8.33 -5.97
N LEU A 165 5.78 -9.49 -5.59
CA LEU A 165 4.46 -9.94 -6.06
C LEU A 165 3.33 -8.96 -5.72
N ILE A 166 3.28 -8.46 -4.47
CA ILE A 166 2.25 -7.50 -4.04
C ILE A 166 2.32 -6.19 -4.82
N MET A 167 3.52 -5.73 -5.21
CA MET A 167 3.68 -4.48 -5.95
C MET A 167 3.54 -4.64 -7.46
N THR A 168 3.95 -5.78 -8.03
CA THR A 168 3.96 -6.01 -9.48
C THR A 168 2.63 -6.51 -10.02
N ILE A 169 1.95 -7.42 -9.32
CA ILE A 169 0.68 -8.01 -9.79
C ILE A 169 -0.37 -6.92 -10.04
N PRO A 170 -0.62 -5.97 -9.12
CA PRO A 170 -1.64 -4.94 -9.34
C PRO A 170 -1.35 -4.06 -10.56
N GLY A 171 -0.09 -3.64 -10.72
CA GLY A 171 0.34 -2.84 -11.87
C GLY A 171 0.20 -3.57 -13.20
N PHE A 172 0.59 -4.86 -13.22
CA PHE A 172 0.47 -5.71 -14.40
C PHE A 172 -1.01 -5.99 -14.74
N THR A 173 -1.83 -6.30 -13.74
CA THR A 173 -3.27 -6.52 -13.92
C THR A 173 -3.97 -5.24 -14.41
N SER A 174 -3.63 -4.06 -13.87
CA SER A 174 -4.19 -2.80 -14.38
C SER A 174 -3.80 -2.54 -15.84
N GLY A 175 -2.53 -2.75 -16.21
CA GLY A 175 -2.08 -2.55 -17.60
C GLY A 175 -2.75 -3.51 -18.58
N PHE A 176 -2.96 -4.76 -18.16
CA PHE A 176 -3.64 -5.77 -18.99
C PHE A 176 -5.14 -5.47 -19.15
N MET A 177 -5.81 -4.99 -18.09
CA MET A 177 -7.22 -4.62 -18.15
C MET A 177 -7.48 -3.42 -19.06
N VAL A 178 -6.56 -2.45 -19.13
CA VAL A 178 -6.63 -1.34 -20.10
C VAL A 178 -6.57 -1.87 -21.53
N GLY A 179 -5.60 -2.74 -21.83
CA GLY A 179 -5.46 -3.32 -23.16
C GLY A 179 -6.67 -4.15 -23.60
N LEU A 180 -7.28 -4.91 -22.68
CA LEU A 180 -8.51 -5.66 -22.96
C LEU A 180 -9.75 -4.77 -23.12
N SER A 181 -9.82 -3.65 -22.38
CA SER A 181 -10.97 -2.74 -22.44
C SER A 181 -11.09 -2.01 -23.78
N GLU A 182 -9.99 -1.80 -24.50
CA GLU A 182 -10.01 -1.24 -25.86
C GLU A 182 -10.67 -2.19 -26.87
N ASP A 183 -10.55 -3.50 -26.67
CA ASP A 183 -11.11 -4.52 -27.58
C ASP A 183 -12.56 -4.90 -27.25
N GLU A 184 -12.94 -4.95 -25.96
CA GLU A 184 -14.28 -5.42 -25.52
C GLU A 184 -15.22 -4.31 -25.05
N GLY A 185 -14.73 -3.08 -24.84
CA GLY A 185 -15.54 -1.91 -24.47
C GLY A 185 -16.19 -1.97 -23.09
N LEU A 186 -15.79 -2.91 -22.22
CA LEU A 186 -16.36 -3.10 -20.88
C LEU A 186 -15.32 -2.78 -19.80
N THR A 187 -15.49 -1.67 -19.09
CA THR A 187 -14.55 -1.24 -18.03
C THR A 187 -14.99 -1.72 -16.63
N LEU A 188 -14.08 -1.70 -15.65
CA LEU A 188 -14.46 -1.99 -14.25
C LEU A 188 -15.42 -0.91 -13.72
N GLU A 189 -15.28 0.33 -14.18
CA GLU A 189 -16.25 1.40 -13.92
C GLU A 189 -17.65 1.01 -14.40
N ASP A 190 -17.79 0.50 -15.63
CA ASP A 190 -19.07 0.03 -16.19
C ASP A 190 -19.63 -1.16 -15.40
N MET A 191 -18.78 -2.11 -15.01
CA MET A 191 -19.20 -3.26 -14.21
C MET A 191 -19.77 -2.82 -12.86
N VAL A 192 -19.11 -1.85 -12.20
CA VAL A 192 -19.58 -1.31 -10.91
C VAL A 192 -20.87 -0.50 -11.08
N ALA A 193 -20.98 0.30 -12.14
CA ALA A 193 -22.18 1.08 -12.43
C ALA A 193 -23.40 0.18 -12.71
N ASN A 194 -23.20 -0.92 -13.43
CA ASN A 194 -24.27 -1.85 -13.80
C ASN A 194 -24.64 -2.84 -12.69
N ASN A 195 -23.65 -3.34 -11.94
CA ASN A 195 -23.88 -4.24 -10.81
C ASN A 195 -22.75 -4.14 -9.78
N CYS A 196 -22.94 -3.29 -8.77
CA CYS A 196 -21.96 -3.06 -7.71
C CYS A 196 -21.84 -4.19 -6.67
N LEU A 197 -22.74 -5.19 -6.66
CA LEU A 197 -22.79 -6.22 -5.62
C LEU A 197 -21.47 -7.02 -5.51
N PRO A 198 -20.87 -7.54 -6.61
CA PRO A 198 -19.61 -8.29 -6.54
C PRO A 198 -18.46 -7.43 -6.01
N PHE A 199 -18.43 -6.15 -6.38
CA PHE A 199 -17.43 -5.20 -5.91
C PHE A 199 -17.46 -5.06 -4.38
N PHE A 200 -18.65 -4.83 -3.80
CA PHE A 200 -18.80 -4.72 -2.35
C PHE A 200 -18.50 -6.02 -1.61
N ILE A 201 -18.83 -7.17 -2.18
CA ILE A 201 -18.50 -8.48 -1.59
C ILE A 201 -16.97 -8.66 -1.51
N ILE A 202 -16.26 -8.40 -2.60
CA ILE A 202 -14.79 -8.52 -2.65
C ILE A 202 -14.15 -7.51 -1.68
N LEU A 203 -14.62 -6.27 -1.68
CA LEU A 203 -14.13 -5.24 -0.76
C LEU A 203 -14.33 -5.64 0.70
N ALA A 204 -15.53 -6.11 1.06
CA ALA A 204 -15.84 -6.56 2.41
C ALA A 204 -14.95 -7.74 2.83
N ALA A 205 -14.76 -8.73 1.96
CA ALA A 205 -13.86 -9.85 2.21
C ALA A 205 -12.41 -9.37 2.41
N GLY A 206 -11.94 -8.44 1.58
CA GLY A 206 -10.63 -7.81 1.71
C GLY A 206 -10.44 -7.07 3.04
N LEU A 207 -11.45 -6.29 3.47
CA LEU A 207 -11.42 -5.57 4.76
C LEU A 207 -11.42 -6.52 5.96
N VAL A 208 -12.19 -7.61 5.90
CA VAL A 208 -12.17 -8.66 6.93
C VAL A 208 -10.79 -9.32 6.98
N PHE A 209 -10.23 -9.69 5.82
CA PHE A 209 -8.89 -10.26 5.73
C PHE A 209 -7.83 -9.33 6.31
N PHE A 210 -7.88 -8.04 5.96
CA PHE A 210 -7.03 -7.00 6.55
C PHE A 210 -7.16 -6.97 8.08
N ALA A 211 -8.37 -6.84 8.62
CA ALA A 211 -8.58 -6.75 10.06
C ALA A 211 -8.06 -7.99 10.81
N VAL A 212 -8.37 -9.19 10.30
CA VAL A 212 -7.92 -10.46 10.88
C VAL A 212 -6.39 -10.56 10.85
N SER A 213 -5.75 -10.19 9.74
CA SER A 213 -4.30 -10.22 9.60
C SER A 213 -3.60 -9.30 10.61
N VAL A 214 -4.13 -8.08 10.85
CA VAL A 214 -3.60 -7.14 11.85
C VAL A 214 -3.71 -7.73 13.25
N ILE A 215 -4.87 -8.30 13.60
CA ILE A 215 -5.09 -8.94 14.90
C ILE A 215 -4.08 -10.07 15.11
N MET A 216 -3.87 -10.91 14.10
CA MET A 216 -2.91 -12.01 14.17
C MET A 216 -1.46 -11.49 14.30
N ALA A 217 -1.07 -10.48 13.53
CA ALA A 217 0.25 -9.88 13.62
C ALA A 217 0.54 -9.30 15.00
N VAL A 218 -0.44 -8.60 15.59
CA VAL A 218 -0.35 -8.07 16.96
C VAL A 218 -0.27 -9.19 18.00
N LYS A 219 -1.10 -10.23 17.91
CA LYS A 219 -1.04 -11.39 18.82
C LYS A 219 0.32 -12.08 18.76
N TYR A 220 0.84 -12.28 17.56
CA TYR A 220 2.15 -12.89 17.35
C TYR A 220 3.28 -12.03 17.92
N ALA A 221 3.26 -10.72 17.68
CA ALA A 221 4.18 -9.75 18.27
C ALA A 221 4.18 -9.83 19.81
N ARG A 222 3.00 -9.84 20.44
CA ARG A 222 2.90 -9.97 21.91
C ARG A 222 3.46 -11.28 22.44
N LYS A 223 3.28 -12.38 21.69
CA LYS A 223 3.72 -13.71 22.12
C LYS A 223 5.23 -13.91 21.96
N LYS A 224 5.82 -13.38 20.89
CA LYS A 224 7.19 -13.75 20.46
C LYS A 224 8.23 -12.66 20.65
N TRP A 225 7.83 -11.38 20.66
CA TRP A 225 8.79 -10.28 20.76
C TRP A 225 9.34 -10.15 22.19
N GLY A 226 10.61 -9.81 22.37
CA GLY A 226 11.19 -9.61 23.72
C GLY A 226 11.06 -10.81 24.68
N VAL A 227 11.17 -12.05 24.18
CA VAL A 227 11.15 -13.29 25.01
C VAL A 227 12.56 -13.86 25.22
N ASP A 228 13.50 -13.57 24.33
CA ASP A 228 14.88 -14.05 24.41
C ASP A 228 15.71 -13.04 25.20
N LYS A 229 16.50 -13.53 26.16
CA LYS A 229 17.35 -12.70 27.04
C LYS A 229 18.13 -11.69 26.21
N CYS A 230 18.13 -10.43 26.65
CA CYS A 230 19.09 -9.45 26.17
C CYS A 230 20.47 -10.08 26.35
N ALA A 231 21.28 -10.13 25.28
CA ALA A 231 22.62 -10.68 25.40
C ALA A 231 23.38 -9.88 26.46
N ASP A 232 24.00 -10.59 27.41
CA ASP A 232 24.98 -10.04 28.34
C ASP A 232 26.16 -9.40 27.57
#